data_AF-A0A157T5K9-F1
#
_entry.id   AF-A0A157T5K9-F1
#
_cell.length_a   1.000
_cell.length_b   1.000
_cell.length_c   1.000
_cell.angle_alpha   90.00
_cell.angle_beta   90.00
_cell.angle_gamma   90.00
#
_symmetry.space_group_name_H-M   'P 1'
#
loop_
_entity.id
_entity.type
_entity.pdbx_description
1 polymer ?
#
loop_
_entity_poly.entity_id
_entity_poly.type
_entity_poly.pdbx_seq_one_letter_code
_entity_poly.pdbx_strand_id
1 'polypeptide(L)'
;MIVAFQDLVGRLISKRMWLIVIGTLIYTSGYFGVAFISNFLVASIDIAIITIAEMIVTPLSQAIANSLTNQSSRGRQIGLYSMVTGIGRVSGSSLISELMNYYLYTPVILWGIMSSFGLVSAAIYLYQIKIKRIKI
;
A
#
# COMPACT_ATOMS: atom_id res chain seq x y z
N MET A 1 -4.16 18.18 8.31
CA MET A 1 -3.39 18.60 7.11
C MET A 1 -3.31 17.50 6.07
N ILE A 2 -2.88 16.28 6.42
CA ILE A 2 -2.78 15.13 5.49
C ILE A 2 -4.13 14.77 4.85
N VAL A 3 -5.23 14.78 5.61
CA VAL A 3 -6.58 14.48 5.09
C VAL A 3 -7.04 15.45 3.99
N ALA A 4 -6.65 16.73 4.05
CA ALA A 4 -7.01 17.72 3.04
C ALA A 4 -6.28 17.47 1.71
N PHE A 5 -4.99 17.14 1.79
CA PHE A 5 -4.21 16.74 0.62
C PHE A 5 -4.67 15.38 0.08
N GLN A 6 -5.01 14.43 0.95
CA GLN A 6 -5.55 13.12 0.54
C GLN A 6 -6.90 13.23 -0.17
N ASP A 7 -7.81 14.11 0.26
CA ASP A 7 -9.08 14.31 -0.45
C ASP A 7 -8.85 14.92 -1.84
N LEU A 8 -7.99 15.94 -1.94
CA LEU A 8 -7.69 16.61 -3.20
C LEU A 8 -6.98 15.66 -4.19
N VAL A 9 -5.93 14.98 -3.73
CA VAL A 9 -5.21 13.97 -4.50
C VAL A 9 -6.16 12.84 -4.88
N GLY A 10 -6.96 12.33 -3.95
CA GLY A 10 -7.95 11.27 -4.18
C GLY A 10 -8.96 11.61 -5.28
N ARG A 11 -9.49 12.84 -5.30
CA ARG A 11 -10.40 13.31 -6.37
C ARG A 11 -9.71 13.40 -7.73
N LEU A 12 -8.44 13.80 -7.76
CA LEU A 12 -7.64 13.92 -8.98
C LEU A 12 -7.26 12.55 -9.56
N ILE A 13 -6.83 11.61 -8.70
CA ILE A 13 -6.26 10.33 -9.13
C ILE A 13 -7.28 9.19 -9.22
N SER A 14 -8.45 9.29 -8.59
CA SER A 14 -9.48 8.23 -8.59
C SER A 14 -9.96 7.82 -9.99
N LYS A 15 -9.84 8.72 -10.97
CA LYS A 15 -10.14 8.45 -12.40
C LYS A 15 -9.01 7.72 -13.14
N ARG A 16 -7.87 7.49 -12.50
CA ARG A 16 -6.67 6.88 -13.09
C ARG A 16 -6.23 5.70 -12.22
N MET A 17 -7.05 4.65 -12.20
CA MET A 17 -6.84 3.50 -11.30
C MET A 17 -5.48 2.80 -11.49
N TRP A 18 -4.83 2.93 -12.66
CA TRP A 18 -3.50 2.40 -12.92
C TRP A 18 -2.40 3.01 -12.04
N LEU A 19 -2.61 4.20 -11.49
CA LEU A 19 -1.68 4.85 -10.56
C LEU A 19 -1.50 4.07 -9.26
N ILE A 20 -2.39 3.13 -8.92
CA ILE A 20 -2.24 2.28 -7.74
C ILE A 20 -1.00 1.38 -7.87
N VAL A 21 -0.65 0.96 -9.09
CA VAL A 21 0.56 0.16 -9.33
C VAL A 21 1.80 1.00 -9.06
N ILE A 22 1.85 2.23 -9.58
CA ILE A 22 2.96 3.16 -9.32
C ILE A 22 3.06 3.46 -7.83
N GLY A 23 1.95 3.82 -7.19
CA GLY A 23 1.91 4.10 -5.76
C GLY A 23 2.43 2.91 -4.94
N THR A 24 2.01 1.69 -5.28
CA THR A 24 2.45 0.46 -4.60
C THR A 24 3.94 0.19 -4.82
N LEU A 25 4.47 0.43 -6.02
CA LEU A 25 5.90 0.30 -6.30
C LEU A 25 6.73 1.32 -5.51
N ILE A 26 6.31 2.59 -5.48
CA ILE A 26 6.97 3.62 -4.66
C ILE A 26 6.92 3.23 -3.18
N TYR A 27 5.76 2.74 -2.70
CA TYR A 27 5.59 2.31 -1.32
C TYR A 27 6.54 1.16 -0.96
N THR A 28 6.63 0.18 -1.86
CA THR A 28 7.51 -0.98 -1.72
C THR A 28 8.99 -0.58 -1.74
N SER A 29 9.37 0.31 -2.65
CA SER A 29 10.74 0.83 -2.72
C SER A 29 11.12 1.67 -1.49
N GLY A 30 10.18 2.46 -0.94
CA GLY A 30 10.39 3.18 0.32
C GLY A 30 10.64 2.22 1.48
N TYR A 31 9.76 1.24 1.68
CA TYR A 31 9.98 0.25 2.74
C TYR A 31 11.27 -0.58 2.58
N PHE A 32 11.70 -0.87 1.35
CA PHE A 32 13.02 -1.46 1.13
C PHE A 32 14.16 -0.50 1.47
N GLY A 33 13.98 0.79 1.15
CA GLY A 33 14.89 1.90 1.45
C GLY A 33 15.22 2.02 2.94
N VAL A 34 14.29 1.64 3.81
CA VAL A 34 14.49 1.60 5.27
C VAL A 34 15.72 0.79 5.66
N ALA A 35 16.09 -0.24 4.89
CA ALA A 35 17.28 -1.05 5.16
C ALA A 35 18.61 -0.27 5.08
N PHE A 36 18.61 0.89 4.43
CA PHE A 36 19.79 1.69 4.16
C PHE A 36 19.82 3.02 4.93
N ILE A 37 18.88 3.21 5.87
CA ILE A 37 18.83 4.41 6.70
C ILE A 37 20.06 4.44 7.62
N SER A 38 20.87 5.48 7.47
CA SER A 38 22.09 5.70 8.26
C SER A 38 22.05 6.96 9.13
N ASN A 39 21.14 7.89 8.83
CA ASN A 39 21.03 9.15 9.54
C ASN A 39 19.61 9.73 9.45
N PHE A 40 19.36 10.76 10.26
CA PHE A 40 18.05 11.41 10.36
C PHE A 40 17.56 12.01 9.03
N LEU A 41 18.45 12.55 8.21
CA LEU A 41 18.07 13.16 6.93
C LEU A 41 17.56 12.10 5.95
N VAL A 42 18.27 10.98 5.82
CA VAL A 42 17.86 9.84 4.99
C VAL A 42 16.53 9.26 5.49
N ALA A 43 16.36 9.12 6.80
CA ALA A 43 15.09 8.68 7.39
C ALA A 43 13.93 9.64 7.08
N SER A 44 14.17 10.95 7.13
CA SER A 44 13.15 11.96 6.85
C SER A 44 12.71 11.94 5.39
N ILE A 45 13.65 11.77 4.47
CA ILE A 45 13.36 11.62 3.03
C ILE A 45 12.56 10.34 2.78
N ASP A 46 12.95 9.22 3.41
CA ASP A 46 12.27 7.95 3.26
C ASP A 46 10.80 8.02 3.75
N ILE A 47 10.57 8.61 4.93
CA ILE A 47 9.22 8.85 5.46
C ILE A 47 8.40 9.72 4.50
N ALA A 48 9.00 10.74 3.89
CA ALA A 48 8.31 11.58 2.91
C ALA A 48 7.90 10.77 1.67
N ILE A 49 8.77 9.90 1.16
CA ILE A 49 8.49 8.99 0.03
C ILE A 49 7.34 8.04 0.38
N ILE A 50 7.42 7.38 1.53
CA ILE A 50 6.39 6.45 2.03
C ILE A 50 5.04 7.18 2.17
N THR A 51 5.05 8.40 2.70
CA THR A 51 3.83 9.22 2.85
C THR A 51 3.22 9.59 1.50
N ILE A 52 4.03 9.97 0.52
CA ILE A 52 3.54 10.27 -0.84
C ILE A 52 2.88 9.03 -1.46
N ALA A 53 3.51 7.87 -1.32
CA ALA A 53 2.94 6.62 -1.79
C ALA A 53 1.62 6.26 -1.09
N GLU A 54 1.54 6.45 0.23
CA GLU A 54 0.32 6.23 1.01
C GLU A 54 -0.83 7.13 0.54
N MET A 55 -0.53 8.41 0.22
CA MET A 55 -1.52 9.35 -0.33
C MET A 55 -2.07 8.93 -1.70
N ILE A 56 -1.38 8.04 -2.42
CA ILE A 56 -1.84 7.47 -3.70
C ILE A 56 -2.61 6.17 -3.46
N VAL A 57 -2.00 5.23 -2.73
CA VAL A 57 -2.52 3.86 -2.58
C VAL A 57 -3.82 3.85 -1.77
N THR A 58 -3.90 4.63 -0.70
CA THR A 58 -5.06 4.64 0.21
C THR A 58 -6.37 5.01 -0.49
N PRO A 59 -6.50 6.18 -1.15
CA PRO A 59 -7.75 6.55 -1.82
C PRO A 59 -8.05 5.64 -3.03
N LEU A 60 -7.04 5.16 -3.75
CA LEU A 60 -7.26 4.26 -4.89
C LEU A 60 -7.73 2.87 -4.45
N SER A 61 -7.18 2.32 -3.37
CA SER A 61 -7.64 1.05 -2.80
C SER A 61 -9.12 1.13 -2.40
N GLN A 62 -9.52 2.24 -1.75
CA GLN A 62 -10.91 2.49 -1.38
C GLN A 62 -11.81 2.69 -2.61
N ALA A 63 -11.34 3.41 -3.63
CA ALA A 63 -12.08 3.59 -4.88
C ALA A 63 -12.31 2.27 -5.62
N ILE A 64 -11.30 1.40 -5.67
CA ILE A 64 -11.42 0.06 -6.26
C ILE A 64 -12.43 -0.78 -5.47
N ALA A 65 -12.32 -0.81 -4.14
CA ALA A 65 -13.28 -1.53 -3.29
C ALA A 65 -14.72 -1.03 -3.52
N ASN A 66 -14.92 0.29 -3.59
CA ASN A 66 -16.22 0.88 -3.91
C ASN A 66 -16.71 0.50 -5.32
N SER A 67 -15.83 0.46 -6.32
CA SER A 67 -16.19 0.12 -7.70
C SER A 67 -16.66 -1.32 -7.90
N LEU A 68 -16.28 -2.22 -6.99
CA LEU A 68 -16.70 -3.62 -6.98
C LEU A 68 -18.06 -3.82 -6.30
N THR A 69 -18.59 -2.76 -5.65
CA THR A 69 -19.86 -2.79 -4.90
C THR A 69 -21.08 -2.47 -5.76
N ASN A 70 -22.17 -3.20 -5.52
CA ASN A 70 -23.51 -2.87 -6.04
C ASN A 70 -24.33 -2.23 -4.91
N GLN A 71 -25.38 -1.47 -5.24
CA GLN A 71 -26.19 -0.76 -4.23
C GLN A 71 -26.74 -1.69 -3.13
N SER A 72 -27.15 -2.92 -3.49
CA SER A 72 -27.67 -3.91 -2.55
C SER A 72 -26.60 -4.61 -1.69
N SER A 73 -25.33 -4.61 -2.12
CA SER A 73 -24.23 -5.32 -1.46
C SER A 73 -23.18 -4.41 -0.82
N ARG A 74 -23.37 -3.08 -0.88
CA ARG A 74 -22.37 -2.09 -0.47
C ARG A 74 -21.89 -2.29 0.97
N GLY A 75 -22.80 -2.42 1.93
CA GLY A 75 -22.45 -2.64 3.33
C GLY A 75 -21.64 -3.92 3.55
N ARG A 76 -22.06 -5.02 2.90
CA ARG A 76 -21.35 -6.32 2.98
C ARG A 76 -19.95 -6.25 2.39
N GLN A 77 -19.80 -5.64 1.22
CA GLN A 77 -18.50 -5.59 0.55
C GLN A 77 -17.51 -4.64 1.23
N ILE A 78 -17.99 -3.50 1.73
CA ILE A 78 -17.15 -2.59 2.54
C ILE A 78 -16.78 -3.23 3.88
N GLY A 79 -17.69 -4.01 4.47
CA GLY A 79 -17.40 -4.86 5.63
C GLY A 79 -16.29 -5.87 5.33
N LEU A 80 -16.39 -6.61 4.23
CA LEU A 80 -15.34 -7.56 3.79
C LEU A 80 -14.00 -6.85 3.55
N TYR A 81 -13.99 -5.70 2.88
CA TYR A 81 -12.78 -4.90 2.68
C TYR A 81 -12.14 -4.51 4.02
N SER A 82 -12.95 -4.06 4.98
CA SER A 82 -12.48 -3.69 6.32
C SER A 82 -11.92 -4.90 7.09
N MET A 83 -12.55 -6.07 6.96
CA MET A 83 -12.05 -7.31 7.56
C MET A 83 -10.71 -7.73 6.95
N VAL A 84 -10.59 -7.74 5.62
CA VAL A 84 -9.36 -8.14 4.92
C VAL A 84 -8.20 -7.19 5.26
N THR A 85 -8.46 -5.87 5.27
CA THR A 85 -7.44 -4.88 5.66
C THR A 85 -7.07 -4.99 7.15
N GLY A 86 -8.02 -5.30 8.03
CA GLY A 86 -7.77 -5.59 9.44
C GLY A 86 -6.86 -6.80 9.64
N ILE A 87 -7.16 -7.92 8.97
CA ILE A 87 -6.33 -9.12 8.97
C ILE A 87 -4.93 -8.80 8.45
N GLY A 88 -4.83 -8.08 7.33
CA GLY A 88 -3.55 -7.67 6.75
C GLY A 88 -2.69 -6.86 7.74
N ARG A 89 -3.29 -5.94 8.50
CA ARG A 89 -2.59 -5.16 9.53
C ARG A 89 -2.09 -6.03 10.68
N VAL A 90 -2.94 -6.90 11.22
CA VAL A 90 -2.58 -7.77 12.35
C VAL A 90 -1.51 -8.77 11.92
N SER A 91 -1.75 -9.51 10.85
CA SER A 91 -0.80 -10.50 10.32
C SER A 91 0.51 -9.87 9.88
N GLY A 92 0.46 -8.69 9.24
CA GLY A 92 1.65 -7.95 8.84
C GLY A 92 2.51 -7.53 10.03
N SER A 93 1.92 -6.89 11.04
CA SER A 93 2.65 -6.49 12.25
C SER A 93 3.24 -7.69 12.99
N SER A 94 2.48 -8.78 13.14
CA SER A 94 2.99 -10.00 13.79
C SER A 94 4.15 -10.63 13.01
N LEU A 95 4.03 -10.73 11.68
CA LEU A 95 5.07 -11.32 10.84
C LEU A 95 6.36 -10.49 10.86
N ILE A 96 6.26 -9.16 10.74
CA ILE A 96 7.44 -8.28 10.82
C ILE A 96 8.05 -8.32 12.22
N SER A 97 7.23 -8.33 13.28
CA SER A 97 7.73 -8.46 14.65
C SER A 97 8.51 -9.76 14.85
N GLU A 98 8.03 -10.88 14.30
CA GLU A 98 8.73 -12.16 14.39
C GLU A 98 10.02 -12.14 13.56
N LEU A 99 10.00 -11.57 12.35
CA LEU A 99 11.20 -11.43 11.52
C LEU A 99 12.27 -10.56 12.20
N MET A 100 11.87 -9.54 12.97
CA MET A 100 12.82 -8.72 13.72
C MET A 100 13.60 -9.55 14.74
N ASN A 101 13.03 -10.60 15.34
CA ASN A 101 13.77 -11.45 16.28
C ASN A 101 14.99 -12.14 15.64
N TYR A 102 14.95 -12.43 14.34
CA TYR A 102 16.04 -13.13 13.62
C TYR A 102 16.89 -12.20 12.75
N TYR A 103 16.28 -11.17 12.17
CA TYR A 103 16.91 -10.36 11.11
C TYR A 103 17.13 -8.90 11.50
N LEU A 104 17.05 -8.54 12.78
CA LEU A 104 17.27 -7.16 13.25
C LEU A 104 18.60 -6.57 12.76
N TYR A 105 19.66 -7.36 12.80
CA TYR A 105 21.02 -6.95 12.40
C TYR A 105 21.32 -7.22 10.92
N THR A 106 20.35 -7.74 10.15
CA THR A 106 20.45 -7.97 8.71
C THR A 106 19.29 -7.25 7.99
N PRO A 107 19.28 -5.90 8.02
CA PRO A 107 18.13 -5.10 7.61
C PRO A 107 17.73 -5.31 6.15
N VAL A 108 18.67 -5.60 5.26
CA VAL A 108 18.38 -5.90 3.85
C VAL A 108 17.50 -7.14 3.70
N ILE A 109 17.71 -8.18 4.53
CA ILE A 109 16.88 -9.40 4.51
C ILE A 109 15.50 -9.09 5.08
N LEU A 110 15.45 -8.43 6.26
CA LEU A 110 14.21 -8.07 6.94
C LEU A 110 13.27 -7.26 6.03
N TRP A 111 13.75 -6.10 5.55
CA TRP A 111 12.97 -5.20 4.72
C TRP A 111 12.80 -5.73 3.30
N GLY A 112 13.71 -6.59 2.82
CA GLY A 112 13.57 -7.32 1.56
C GLY A 112 12.38 -8.29 1.57
N ILE A 113 12.25 -9.07 2.65
CA ILE A 113 11.09 -9.97 2.83
C ILE A 113 9.80 -9.14 2.90
N MET A 114 9.78 -8.05 3.68
CA MET A 114 8.63 -7.15 3.74
C MET A 114 8.24 -6.59 2.37
N SER A 115 9.24 -6.12 1.62
CA SER A 115 9.04 -5.51 0.31
C SER A 115 8.57 -6.52 -0.74
N SER A 116 8.90 -7.80 -0.59
CA SER A 116 8.42 -8.86 -1.48
C SER A 116 6.88 -8.95 -1.52
N PHE A 117 6.21 -8.76 -0.38
CA PHE A 117 4.74 -8.71 -0.32
C PHE A 117 4.17 -7.51 -1.10
N GLY A 118 4.85 -6.36 -1.02
CA GLY A 118 4.52 -5.17 -1.81
C GLY A 118 4.66 -5.40 -3.32
N LEU A 119 5.73 -6.08 -3.75
CA LEU A 119 5.93 -6.46 -5.15
C LEU A 119 4.84 -7.42 -5.65
N VAL A 120 4.48 -8.42 -4.84
CA VAL A 120 3.37 -9.34 -5.16
C VAL A 120 2.07 -8.56 -5.29
N SER A 121 1.79 -7.61 -4.39
CA SER A 121 0.61 -6.74 -4.48
C SER A 121 0.60 -5.92 -5.77
N ALA A 122 1.72 -5.29 -6.13
CA ALA A 122 1.86 -4.54 -7.38
C ALA A 122 1.62 -5.41 -8.62
N ALA A 123 2.14 -6.64 -8.63
CA ALA A 123 1.92 -7.61 -9.71
C ALA A 123 0.44 -8.01 -9.82
N ILE A 124 -0.24 -8.24 -8.69
CA ILE A 124 -1.67 -8.54 -8.66
C ILE A 124 -2.49 -7.37 -9.20
N TYR A 125 -2.19 -6.12 -8.80
CA TYR A 125 -2.89 -4.95 -9.33
C TYR A 125 -2.67 -4.80 -10.85
N LEU A 126 -1.43 -4.98 -11.31
CA LEU A 126 -1.11 -4.93 -12.73
C LEU A 126 -1.88 -5.97 -13.54
N TYR A 127 -1.98 -7.19 -13.01
CA TYR A 127 -2.75 -8.28 -13.61
C TYR A 127 -4.25 -7.95 -13.68
N GLN A 128 -4.83 -7.43 -12.59
CA GLN A 128 -6.26 -7.05 -12.55
C GLN A 128 -6.60 -5.91 -13.52
N ILE A 129 -5.70 -4.94 -13.69
CA ILE A 129 -5.85 -3.85 -14.67
C ILE A 129 -5.80 -4.41 -16.09
N LYS A 130 -4.85 -5.30 -16.41
CA LYS A 130 -4.75 -5.93 -17.74
C LYS A 130 -6.02 -6.70 -18.12
N ILE A 131 -6.67 -7.34 -17.15
CA ILE A 131 -7.90 -8.13 -17.37
C ILE A 131 -9.17 -7.27 -17.40
N LYS A 132 -9.05 -5.93 -17.30
CA LYS A 132 -10.18 -4.97 -17.28
C LYS A 132 -11.22 -5.25 -16.18
N ARG A 133 -10.86 -5.96 -15.11
CA ARG A 133 -11.74 -6.08 -13.92
C ARG A 133 -11.87 -4.75 -13.18
N ILE A 134 -10.88 -3.89 -13.35
CA ILE A 134 -10.85 -2.52 -12.86
C ILE A 134 -11.14 -1.61 -14.07
N LYS A 135 -12.32 -0.96 -14.08
CA LYS A 135 -12.69 -0.02 -15.15
C LYS A 135 -11.85 1.25 -15.03
N ILE A 136 -11.03 1.52 -16.05
CA ILE A 136 -10.25 2.75 -16.22
C ILE A 136 -11.20 3.91 -16.52
#